data_AF-A0A6I2MDQ0-F1
#
_entry.id   AF-A0A6I2MDQ0-F1
#
_cell.length_a   1.000
_cell.length_b   1.000
_cell.length_c   1.000
_cell.angle_alpha   90.00
_cell.angle_beta   90.00
_cell.angle_gamma   90.00
#
_symmetry.space_group_name_H-M   'P 1'
#
loop_
_entity.id
_entity.type
_entity.pdbx_description
1 polymer ?
#
loop_
_entity_poly.entity_id
_entity_poly.type
_entity_poly.pdbx_seq_one_letter_code
_entity_poly.pdbx_strand_id
1 'polypeptide(L)'
;MSPENLQFPKKTLSPGQRERIRKALSEKRPGVSLAVMHRVFQLSVTLVLLIGVGIFSLFFVSGEKGEDARNGGPNYSIQLPDGIEAERSGKTLIFKQGERTVGGAAPIKSEEKQSLENGPGIFERKEINDLMYPAERILQHVKTMTATQTYHYFVQTDEKTWVRVYFHTPYVTEEQAAEAMRTFSIE
;
A
#
# COMPACT_ATOMS: atom_id res chain seq x y z
N MET A 1 -12.10 65.39 37.96
CA MET A 1 -11.52 64.44 38.94
C MET A 1 -10.10 64.15 38.51
N SER A 2 -9.10 64.53 39.32
CA SER A 2 -7.68 64.43 38.96
C SER A 2 -7.17 62.98 39.05
N PRO A 3 -6.33 62.48 38.11
CA PRO A 3 -5.90 61.08 38.06
C PRO A 3 -4.77 60.72 39.05
N GLU A 4 -4.30 61.67 39.86
CA GLU A 4 -3.02 61.56 40.58
C GLU A 4 -3.06 60.79 41.92
N ASN A 5 -4.19 60.16 42.27
CA ASN A 5 -4.36 59.48 43.58
C ASN A 5 -4.80 58.01 43.48
N LEU A 6 -4.38 57.28 42.45
CA LEU A 6 -4.54 55.82 42.39
C LEU A 6 -3.30 55.12 42.98
N GLN A 7 -3.17 55.13 44.32
CA GLN A 7 -2.22 54.23 44.98
C GLN A 7 -2.76 52.80 44.92
N PHE A 8 -2.13 51.96 44.10
CA PHE A 8 -2.46 50.54 44.05
C PHE A 8 -2.15 49.88 45.41
N PRO A 9 -3.10 49.12 45.99
CA PRO A 9 -2.87 48.45 47.25
C PRO A 9 -1.75 47.41 47.08
N LYS A 10 -0.59 47.69 47.68
CA LYS A 10 0.50 46.72 47.78
C LYS A 10 0.08 45.65 48.78
N LYS A 11 -0.49 44.55 48.30
CA LYS A 11 -0.76 43.37 49.13
C LYS A 11 0.56 42.81 49.64
N THR A 12 0.87 43.05 50.90
CA THR A 12 1.98 42.40 51.61
C THR A 12 1.52 41.02 52.04
N LEU A 13 2.17 39.98 51.53
CA LEU A 13 1.86 38.59 51.92
C LEU A 13 2.14 38.39 53.40
N SER A 14 1.17 37.84 54.13
CA SER A 14 1.36 37.52 55.56
C SER A 14 2.41 36.42 55.75
N PRO A 15 3.07 36.33 56.91
CA PRO A 15 4.07 35.30 57.19
C PRO A 15 3.55 33.88 56.92
N GLY A 16 2.30 33.60 57.28
CA GLY A 16 1.65 32.30 57.02
C GLY A 16 1.37 32.03 55.54
N GLN A 17 1.04 33.07 54.75
CA GLN A 17 0.90 32.93 53.30
C GLN A 17 2.25 32.70 52.62
N ARG A 18 3.30 33.41 53.07
CA ARG A 18 4.67 33.19 52.57
C ARG A 18 5.14 31.77 52.84
N GLU A 19 4.89 31.23 54.02
CA GLU A 19 5.31 29.88 54.37
C GLU A 19 4.55 28.80 53.59
N ARG A 20 3.24 29.00 53.35
CA ARG A 20 2.45 28.10 52.48
C ARG A 20 2.94 28.11 51.04
N ILE A 21 3.26 29.28 50.48
CA ILE A 21 3.81 29.42 49.13
C ILE A 21 5.20 28.79 49.06
N ARG A 22 6.05 29.02 50.07
CA ARG A 22 7.39 28.44 50.17
C ARG A 22 7.31 26.91 50.21
N LYS A 23 6.41 26.37 51.02
CA LYS A 23 6.18 24.93 51.12
C LYS A 23 5.69 24.32 49.80
N ALA A 24 4.72 24.97 49.14
CA ALA A 24 4.22 24.55 47.82
C ALA A 24 5.28 24.62 46.71
N LEU A 25 6.20 25.59 46.78
CA LEU A 25 7.33 25.70 45.86
C LEU A 25 8.43 24.68 46.16
N SER A 26 8.69 24.36 47.42
CA SER A 26 9.64 23.31 47.82
C SER A 26 9.11 21.89 47.61
N GLU A 27 7.79 21.70 47.57
CA GLU A 27 7.11 20.44 47.23
C GLU A 27 7.04 20.19 45.72
N LYS A 28 7.59 21.07 44.86
CA LYS A 28 7.91 20.68 43.47
C LYS A 28 8.97 19.58 43.52
N ARG A 29 8.44 18.35 43.54
CA ARG A 29 9.09 17.04 43.53
C ARG A 29 10.37 17.02 42.68
N PRO A 30 11.34 16.13 42.97
CA PRO A 30 12.40 15.77 42.04
C PRO A 30 11.77 15.01 40.85
N GLY A 31 11.07 15.74 40.00
CA GLY A 31 10.59 15.28 38.73
C GLY A 31 11.78 15.24 37.79
N VAL A 32 11.95 14.12 37.10
CA VAL A 32 12.92 13.93 36.02
C VAL A 32 13.03 15.23 35.22
N SER A 33 14.25 15.80 35.19
CA SER A 33 14.50 17.09 34.53
C SER A 33 13.84 17.09 33.15
N LEU A 34 13.19 18.19 32.78
CA LEU A 34 12.58 18.38 31.46
C LEU A 34 13.59 18.05 30.34
N ALA A 35 14.87 18.34 30.56
CA ALA A 35 15.95 18.00 29.65
C ALA A 35 16.17 16.48 29.51
N VAL A 36 16.03 15.73 30.61
CA VAL A 36 16.10 14.26 30.60
C VAL A 36 14.88 13.67 29.90
N MET A 37 13.67 14.20 30.17
CA MET A 37 12.46 13.78 29.47
C MET A 37 12.54 14.04 27.96
N HIS A 38 13.06 15.20 27.57
CA HIS A 38 13.29 15.55 26.16
C HIS A 38 14.32 14.63 25.49
N ARG A 39 15.42 14.29 26.17
CA ARG A 39 16.42 13.34 25.66
C ARG A 39 15.85 11.94 25.49
N VAL A 40 15.07 11.46 26.45
CA VAL A 40 14.41 10.14 26.35
C VAL A 40 13.41 10.13 25.20
N PHE A 41 12.64 11.20 25.01
CA PHE A 41 11.72 11.34 23.88
C PHE A 41 12.44 11.40 22.53
N GLN A 42 13.55 12.14 22.43
CA GLN A 42 14.36 12.16 21.20
C GLN A 42 14.94 10.79 20.88
N LEU A 43 15.43 10.06 21.87
CA LEU A 43 15.94 8.69 21.69
C LEU A 43 14.85 7.72 21.23
N SER A 44 13.65 7.80 21.82
CA SER A 44 12.54 6.93 21.41
C SER A 44 12.06 7.23 19.98
N VAL A 45 11.93 8.50 19.61
CA VAL A 45 11.58 8.91 18.23
C VAL A 45 12.63 8.44 17.23
N THR A 46 13.92 8.59 17.56
CA THR A 46 15.02 8.15 16.68
C THR A 46 15.02 6.64 16.51
N LEU A 47 14.76 5.88 17.56
CA LEU A 47 14.68 4.42 17.50
C LEU A 47 13.50 3.94 16.63
N VAL A 48 12.32 4.57 16.78
CA VAL A 48 11.15 4.26 15.94
C VAL A 48 11.43 4.59 14.48
N LEU A 49 12.10 5.71 14.20
CA LEU A 49 12.53 6.07 12.84
C LEU A 49 13.52 5.06 12.26
N LEU A 50 14.52 4.61 13.03
CA LEU A 50 15.48 3.60 12.58
C LEU A 50 14.82 2.26 12.28
N ILE A 51 13.88 1.82 13.14
CA ILE A 51 13.10 0.60 12.91
C ILE A 51 12.22 0.77 11.66
N GLY A 52 11.54 1.92 11.53
CA GLY A 52 10.71 2.26 10.39
C GLY A 52 11.50 2.26 9.08
N VAL A 53 12.68 2.89 9.06
CA VAL A 53 13.59 2.89 7.90
C VAL A 53 14.12 1.50 7.63
N GLY A 54 14.45 0.69 8.65
CA GLY A 54 14.89 -0.69 8.47
C GLY A 54 13.81 -1.57 7.84
N ILE A 55 12.57 -1.50 8.35
CA ILE A 55 11.42 -2.22 7.79
C ILE A 55 11.10 -1.72 6.38
N PHE A 56 11.10 -0.40 6.16
CA PHE A 56 10.88 0.20 4.85
C PHE A 56 11.97 -0.18 3.84
N SER A 57 13.23 -0.27 4.29
CA SER A 57 14.35 -0.77 3.49
C SER A 57 14.19 -2.24 3.15
N LEU A 58 13.61 -3.08 4.03
CA LEU A 58 13.27 -4.45 3.69
C LEU A 58 12.19 -4.52 2.60
N PHE A 59 11.23 -3.59 2.56
CA PHE A 59 10.26 -3.51 1.47
C PHE A 59 10.89 -3.05 0.14
N PHE A 60 11.85 -2.13 0.16
CA PHE A 60 12.57 -1.71 -1.05
C PHE A 60 13.59 -2.76 -1.53
N VAL A 61 14.39 -3.32 -0.63
CA VAL A 61 15.41 -4.34 -0.95
C VAL A 61 14.78 -5.70 -1.27
N SER A 62 13.64 -6.05 -0.67
CA SER A 62 12.87 -7.24 -1.08
C SER A 62 11.99 -6.98 -2.31
N GLY A 63 11.74 -5.71 -2.66
CA GLY A 63 11.09 -5.30 -3.91
C GLY A 63 12.03 -5.32 -5.12
N GLU A 64 13.35 -5.28 -4.90
CA GLU A 64 14.38 -5.37 -5.93
C GLU A 64 15.34 -6.56 -5.72
N LYS A 65 14.83 -7.72 -5.29
CA LYS A 65 15.44 -8.96 -5.78
C LYS A 65 15.04 -9.13 -7.23
N GLY A 66 15.76 -8.44 -8.11
CA GLY A 66 16.02 -8.95 -9.44
C GLY A 66 16.67 -10.32 -9.28
N GLU A 67 15.84 -11.35 -9.15
CA GLU A 67 16.24 -12.66 -9.64
C GLU A 67 16.61 -12.43 -11.10
N ASP A 68 17.89 -12.65 -11.41
CA ASP A 68 18.38 -12.84 -12.77
C ASP A 68 17.49 -13.88 -13.47
N ALA A 69 16.40 -13.42 -14.09
CA ALA A 69 15.43 -14.25 -14.80
C ALA A 69 15.95 -14.64 -16.20
N ARG A 70 17.25 -14.91 -16.31
CA ARG A 70 17.80 -15.69 -17.42
C ARG A 70 17.63 -17.16 -17.06
N ASN A 71 16.45 -17.68 -17.42
CA ASN A 71 16.07 -19.09 -17.64
C ASN A 71 14.89 -19.59 -16.78
N GLY A 72 13.78 -19.92 -17.46
CA GLY A 72 12.90 -21.02 -17.05
C GLY A 72 11.46 -20.72 -16.61
N GLY A 73 10.93 -19.51 -16.80
CA GLY A 73 9.49 -19.27 -16.63
C GLY A 73 8.69 -19.68 -17.89
N PRO A 74 7.42 -20.10 -17.79
CA PRO A 74 6.58 -20.36 -18.95
C PRO A 74 6.50 -19.12 -19.84
N ASN A 75 6.55 -19.29 -21.16
CA ASN A 75 6.41 -18.17 -22.07
C ASN A 75 4.92 -17.95 -22.34
N TYR A 76 4.35 -16.88 -21.78
CA TYR A 76 2.97 -16.50 -22.09
C TYR A 76 2.92 -15.72 -23.41
N SER A 77 1.89 -16.00 -24.21
CA SER A 77 1.53 -15.22 -25.39
C SER A 77 0.05 -14.84 -25.32
N ILE A 78 -0.27 -13.63 -25.75
CA ILE A 78 -1.64 -13.11 -25.79
C ILE A 78 -1.71 -12.02 -26.86
N GLN A 79 -2.77 -12.02 -27.66
CA GLN A 79 -3.08 -10.94 -28.58
C GLN A 79 -3.88 -9.87 -27.84
N LEU A 80 -3.37 -8.64 -27.85
CA LEU A 80 -3.99 -7.52 -27.17
C LEU A 80 -4.72 -6.62 -28.18
N PRO A 81 -5.73 -5.86 -27.74
CA PRO A 81 -6.40 -4.86 -28.58
C PRO A 81 -5.42 -3.85 -29.19
N ASP A 82 -5.81 -3.27 -30.33
CA ASP A 82 -5.01 -2.26 -31.02
C ASP A 82 -4.59 -1.11 -30.11
N GLY A 83 -3.31 -0.72 -30.22
CA GLY A 83 -2.72 0.34 -29.40
C GLY A 83 -2.33 -0.09 -27.99
N ILE A 84 -2.44 -1.37 -27.66
CA ILE A 84 -1.90 -1.95 -26.42
C ILE A 84 -0.72 -2.86 -26.76
N GLU A 85 0.43 -2.58 -26.16
CA GLU A 85 1.67 -3.35 -26.32
C GLU A 85 1.96 -4.20 -25.08
N ALA A 86 2.58 -5.37 -25.28
CA ALA A 86 3.02 -6.23 -24.20
C ALA A 86 4.54 -6.09 -23.99
N GLU A 87 4.95 -5.62 -22.82
CA GLU A 87 6.34 -5.54 -22.41
C GLU A 87 6.66 -6.68 -21.43
N ARG A 88 7.77 -7.39 -21.65
CA ARG A 88 8.21 -8.44 -20.73
C ARG A 88 9.15 -7.88 -19.66
N SER A 89 8.81 -8.13 -18.41
CA SER A 89 9.62 -7.83 -17.24
C SER A 89 9.78 -9.09 -16.39
N GLY A 90 10.88 -9.82 -16.61
CA GLY A 90 11.12 -11.11 -15.96
C GLY A 90 10.08 -12.17 -16.35
N LYS A 91 9.35 -12.69 -15.36
CA LYS A 91 8.25 -13.66 -15.55
C LYS A 91 6.87 -13.01 -15.75
N THR A 92 6.83 -11.68 -15.89
CA THR A 92 5.59 -10.91 -15.99
C THR A 92 5.50 -10.24 -17.35
N LEU A 93 4.31 -10.25 -17.94
CA LEU A 93 3.93 -9.36 -19.04
C LEU A 93 3.21 -8.14 -18.47
N ILE A 94 3.60 -6.96 -18.93
CA ILE A 94 2.97 -5.68 -18.59
C ILE A 94 2.29 -5.17 -19.85
N PHE A 95 1.00 -4.85 -19.76
CA PHE A 95 0.23 -4.32 -20.89
C PHE A 95 0.23 -2.80 -20.83
N LYS A 96 0.66 -2.16 -21.90
CA LYS A 96 0.89 -0.72 -22.00
C LYS A 96 0.05 -0.09 -23.11
N GLN A 97 -0.62 1.01 -22.81
CA GLN A 97 -1.23 1.89 -23.80
C GLN A 97 -0.52 3.25 -23.73
N GLY A 98 0.45 3.46 -24.63
CA GLY A 98 1.45 4.52 -24.46
C GLY A 98 2.23 4.30 -23.16
N GLU A 99 2.39 5.34 -22.33
CA GLU A 99 3.12 5.22 -21.06
C GLU A 99 2.33 4.52 -19.94
N ARG A 100 1.01 4.33 -20.13
CA ARG A 100 0.11 3.86 -19.08
C ARG A 100 0.04 2.34 -19.01
N THR A 101 0.15 1.78 -17.81
CA THR A 101 -0.14 0.36 -17.56
C THR A 101 -1.64 0.13 -17.51
N VAL A 102 -2.13 -0.74 -18.39
CA VAL A 102 -3.56 -1.08 -18.54
C VAL A 102 -3.86 -2.53 -18.15
N GLY A 103 -2.84 -3.31 -17.78
CA GLY A 103 -3.00 -4.69 -17.35
C GLY A 103 -1.67 -5.42 -17.26
N GLY A 104 -1.75 -6.74 -17.14
CA GLY A 104 -0.59 -7.62 -17.22
C GLY A 104 -0.93 -9.09 -17.01
N ALA A 105 0.07 -9.94 -17.18
CA ALA A 105 0.00 -11.37 -16.88
C ALA A 105 1.19 -11.77 -16.01
N ALA A 106 0.93 -12.40 -14.87
CA ALA A 106 1.98 -12.86 -13.96
C ALA A 106 1.59 -14.19 -13.30
N PRO A 107 2.56 -15.06 -12.99
CA PRO A 107 2.30 -16.20 -12.11
C PRO A 107 1.82 -15.70 -10.75
N ILE A 108 0.84 -16.39 -10.18
CA ILE A 108 0.28 -16.09 -8.85
C ILE A 108 0.24 -17.36 -8.02
N LYS A 109 0.53 -17.25 -6.72
CA LYS A 109 0.40 -18.37 -5.80
C LYS A 109 -1.06 -18.56 -5.38
N SER A 110 -1.43 -19.77 -5.00
CA SER A 110 -2.79 -20.09 -4.54
C SER A 110 -3.24 -19.22 -3.37
N GLU A 111 -2.34 -18.90 -2.43
CA GLU A 111 -2.64 -18.06 -1.27
C GLU A 111 -2.92 -16.61 -1.68
N GLU A 112 -2.20 -16.10 -2.68
CA GLU A 112 -2.38 -14.76 -3.22
C GLU A 112 -3.68 -14.67 -4.04
N LYS A 113 -4.00 -15.69 -4.85
CA LYS A 113 -5.29 -15.85 -5.53
C LYS A 113 -6.43 -15.80 -4.52
N GLN A 114 -6.35 -16.62 -3.47
CA GLN A 114 -7.38 -16.67 -2.43
C GLN A 114 -7.51 -15.33 -1.68
N SER A 115 -6.41 -14.64 -1.43
CA SER A 115 -6.45 -13.31 -0.80
C SER A 115 -7.15 -12.27 -1.68
N LEU A 116 -6.94 -12.29 -3.00
CA LEU A 116 -7.64 -11.40 -3.93
C LEU A 116 -9.13 -11.74 -4.03
N GLU A 117 -9.46 -13.02 -4.09
CA GLU A 117 -10.82 -13.52 -4.19
C GLU A 117 -11.70 -13.25 -2.96
N ASN A 118 -11.08 -13.21 -1.79
CA ASN A 118 -11.73 -12.85 -0.53
C ASN A 118 -11.59 -11.36 -0.19
N GLY A 119 -10.95 -10.59 -1.08
CA GLY A 119 -10.75 -9.17 -0.90
C GLY A 119 -12.05 -8.38 -0.93
N PRO A 120 -12.12 -7.22 -0.27
CA PRO A 120 -13.24 -6.32 -0.42
C PRO A 120 -13.32 -5.78 -1.87
N GLY A 121 -14.53 -5.51 -2.34
CA GLY A 121 -14.75 -4.90 -3.66
C GLY A 121 -14.86 -5.89 -4.83
N ILE A 122 -14.95 -7.20 -4.57
CA ILE A 122 -15.37 -8.16 -5.59
C ILE A 122 -16.85 -7.92 -5.92
N PHE A 123 -17.11 -7.60 -7.18
CA PHE A 123 -18.44 -7.33 -7.70
C PHE A 123 -19.06 -8.57 -8.36
N GLU A 124 -18.23 -9.35 -9.05
CA GLU A 124 -18.66 -10.56 -9.76
C GLU A 124 -17.56 -11.62 -9.72
N ARG A 125 -17.98 -12.88 -9.71
CA ARG A 125 -17.13 -14.07 -9.90
C ARG A 125 -17.81 -15.00 -10.90
N LYS A 126 -17.07 -15.48 -11.88
CA LYS A 126 -17.59 -16.33 -12.95
C LYS A 126 -16.54 -17.36 -13.38
N GLU A 127 -16.93 -18.63 -13.43
CA GLU A 127 -16.13 -19.67 -14.07
C GLU A 127 -16.27 -19.57 -15.59
N ILE A 128 -15.14 -19.69 -16.29
CA ILE A 128 -15.05 -19.57 -17.74
C ILE A 128 -14.44 -20.86 -18.29
N ASN A 129 -15.28 -21.65 -18.95
CA ASN A 129 -14.94 -22.97 -19.46
C ASN A 129 -14.78 -23.01 -20.99
N ASP A 130 -15.03 -21.89 -21.68
CA ASP A 130 -14.95 -21.74 -23.14
C ASP A 130 -13.61 -21.16 -23.63
N LEU A 131 -12.60 -21.11 -22.75
CA LEU A 131 -11.23 -20.72 -23.08
C LEU A 131 -10.33 -21.94 -23.30
N MET A 132 -9.15 -21.73 -23.88
CA MET A 132 -8.16 -22.79 -24.10
C MET A 132 -7.74 -23.49 -22.80
N TYR A 133 -7.74 -22.74 -21.69
CA TYR A 133 -7.44 -23.23 -20.35
C TYR A 133 -8.59 -22.83 -19.42
N PRO A 134 -9.00 -23.69 -18.46
CA PRO A 134 -9.99 -23.34 -17.46
C PRO A 134 -9.57 -22.08 -16.70
N ALA A 135 -10.50 -21.12 -16.56
CA ALA A 135 -10.22 -19.87 -15.88
C ALA A 135 -11.35 -19.45 -14.95
N GLU A 136 -10.98 -18.83 -13.84
CA GLU A 136 -11.91 -18.11 -12.98
C GLU A 136 -11.74 -16.61 -13.23
N ARG A 137 -12.84 -15.92 -13.57
CA ARG A 137 -12.85 -14.47 -13.70
C ARG A 137 -13.47 -13.84 -12.47
N ILE A 138 -12.77 -12.86 -11.91
CA ILE A 138 -13.35 -11.93 -10.94
C ILE A 138 -13.36 -10.50 -11.51
N LEU A 139 -14.41 -9.77 -11.19
CA LEU A 139 -14.49 -8.33 -11.42
C LEU A 139 -14.31 -7.62 -10.08
N GLN A 140 -13.20 -6.90 -9.93
CA GLN A 140 -12.92 -6.12 -8.74
C GLN A 140 -13.18 -4.64 -9.01
N HIS A 141 -13.99 -4.00 -8.17
CA HIS A 141 -14.11 -2.55 -8.14
C HIS A 141 -12.92 -1.95 -7.40
N VAL A 142 -12.19 -1.05 -8.06
CA VAL A 142 -11.03 -0.34 -7.51
C VAL A 142 -11.22 1.14 -7.73
N LYS A 143 -10.95 1.97 -6.72
CA LYS A 143 -11.01 3.44 -6.86
C LYS A 143 -9.61 4.00 -6.83
N THR A 144 -8.87 3.81 -7.91
CA THR A 144 -7.53 4.40 -8.07
C THR A 144 -7.57 5.49 -9.13
N MET A 145 -6.52 6.31 -9.19
CA MET A 145 -6.35 7.31 -10.25
C MET A 145 -6.23 6.69 -11.65
N THR A 146 -5.95 5.39 -11.72
CA THR A 146 -5.67 4.67 -12.96
C THR A 146 -6.79 3.72 -13.35
N ALA A 147 -7.56 3.15 -12.42
CA ALA A 147 -8.57 2.15 -12.74
C ALA A 147 -9.85 2.34 -11.92
N THR A 148 -11.00 2.07 -12.54
CA THR A 148 -12.32 2.02 -11.87
C THR A 148 -12.71 0.59 -11.52
N GLN A 149 -12.37 -0.36 -12.39
CA GLN A 149 -12.53 -1.77 -12.16
C GLN A 149 -11.34 -2.51 -12.76
N THR A 150 -11.12 -3.72 -12.28
CA THR A 150 -10.14 -4.63 -12.86
C THR A 150 -10.77 -5.98 -13.08
N TYR A 151 -10.71 -6.48 -14.32
CA TYR A 151 -10.99 -7.87 -14.63
C TYR A 151 -9.75 -8.67 -14.28
N HIS A 152 -9.87 -9.70 -13.44
CA HIS A 152 -8.80 -10.67 -13.21
C HIS A 152 -9.27 -12.03 -13.72
N TYR A 153 -8.48 -12.63 -14.59
CA TYR A 153 -8.61 -14.00 -15.04
C TYR A 153 -7.51 -14.82 -14.38
N PHE A 154 -7.90 -15.80 -13.59
CA PHE A 154 -6.99 -16.78 -13.00
C PHE A 154 -7.02 -18.03 -13.87
N VAL A 155 -6.00 -18.17 -14.71
CA VAL A 155 -5.84 -19.31 -15.62
C VAL A 155 -5.07 -20.41 -14.90
N GLN A 156 -5.64 -21.60 -14.88
CA GLN A 156 -4.96 -22.76 -14.33
C GLN A 156 -4.06 -23.39 -15.40
N THR A 157 -2.75 -23.39 -15.17
CA THR A 157 -1.76 -23.86 -16.17
C THR A 157 -1.29 -25.29 -15.89
N ASP A 158 -1.23 -25.66 -14.61
CA ASP A 158 -0.97 -27.01 -14.11
C ASP A 158 -1.70 -27.19 -12.74
N GLU A 159 -1.47 -28.29 -12.02
CA GLU A 159 -2.14 -28.55 -10.74
C GLU A 159 -1.83 -27.53 -9.62
N LYS A 160 -0.77 -26.73 -9.73
CA LYS A 160 -0.29 -25.83 -8.66
C LYS A 160 0.04 -24.40 -9.11
N THR A 161 0.06 -24.14 -10.41
CA THR A 161 0.47 -22.88 -11.00
C THR A 161 -0.75 -22.19 -11.58
N TRP A 162 -0.99 -20.99 -11.08
CA TRP A 162 -1.99 -20.08 -11.59
C TRP A 162 -1.29 -18.93 -12.29
N VAL A 163 -1.85 -18.48 -13.40
CA VAL A 163 -1.46 -17.22 -14.04
C VAL A 163 -2.61 -16.25 -13.89
N ARG A 164 -2.33 -15.11 -13.28
CA ARG A 164 -3.27 -14.00 -13.20
C ARG A 164 -3.05 -13.10 -14.41
N VAL A 165 -4.02 -13.07 -15.31
CA VAL A 165 -4.11 -12.06 -16.37
C VAL A 165 -5.11 -11.00 -15.90
N TYR A 166 -4.77 -9.72 -15.99
CA TYR A 166 -5.67 -8.67 -15.52
C TYR A 166 -5.69 -7.45 -16.44
N PHE A 167 -6.85 -6.79 -16.47
CA PHE A 167 -7.15 -5.66 -17.35
C PHE A 167 -7.90 -4.56 -16.59
N HIS A 168 -7.47 -3.31 -16.74
CA HIS A 168 -8.04 -2.15 -16.07
C HIS A 168 -9.07 -1.42 -16.93
N THR A 169 -10.22 -1.11 -16.33
CA THR A 169 -11.20 -0.18 -16.92
C THR A 169 -10.87 1.26 -16.53
N PRO A 170 -11.08 2.25 -17.42
CA PRO A 170 -11.85 2.18 -18.67
C PRO A 170 -11.03 1.82 -19.92
N TYR A 171 -9.74 1.51 -19.81
CA TYR A 171 -8.88 1.36 -20.99
C TYR A 171 -9.11 0.07 -21.77
N VAL A 172 -9.50 -1.00 -21.07
CA VAL A 172 -9.87 -2.27 -21.67
C VAL A 172 -11.28 -2.62 -21.23
N THR A 173 -12.17 -2.82 -22.21
CA THR A 173 -13.56 -3.25 -21.98
C THR A 173 -13.64 -4.73 -21.64
N GLU A 174 -14.80 -5.18 -21.16
CA GLU A 174 -15.06 -6.58 -20.87
C GLU A 174 -14.87 -7.45 -22.13
N GLU A 175 -15.44 -7.00 -23.25
CA GLU A 175 -15.41 -7.69 -24.53
C GLU A 175 -13.97 -7.83 -25.04
N GLN A 176 -13.19 -6.75 -24.99
CA GLN A 176 -11.78 -6.75 -25.39
C GLN A 176 -10.93 -7.67 -24.50
N ALA A 177 -11.18 -7.65 -23.18
CA ALA A 177 -10.48 -8.54 -22.26
C ALA A 177 -10.84 -10.01 -22.54
N ALA A 178 -12.11 -10.31 -22.77
CA ALA A 178 -12.56 -11.66 -23.11
C ALA A 178 -11.99 -12.14 -24.45
N GLU A 179 -11.94 -11.29 -25.46
CA GLU A 179 -11.32 -11.58 -26.76
C GLU A 179 -9.82 -11.85 -26.63
N ALA A 180 -9.09 -11.01 -25.90
CA ALA A 180 -7.68 -11.22 -25.62
C ALA A 180 -7.46 -12.57 -24.91
N MET A 181 -8.28 -12.90 -23.91
CA MET A 181 -8.19 -14.16 -23.18
C MET A 181 -8.42 -15.41 -24.04
N ARG A 182 -9.18 -15.32 -25.12
CA ARG A 182 -9.33 -16.45 -26.08
C ARG A 182 -8.05 -16.77 -26.82
N THR A 183 -7.13 -15.81 -26.90
CA THR A 183 -5.82 -15.98 -27.55
C THR A 183 -4.70 -16.26 -26.57
N PHE A 184 -4.99 -16.29 -25.26
CA PHE A 184 -3.99 -16.56 -24.24
C PHE A 184 -3.47 -17.98 -24.37
N SER A 185 -2.15 -18.12 -24.51
CA SER A 185 -1.47 -19.39 -24.62
C SER A 185 -0.19 -19.43 -23.79
N ILE A 186 0.22 -20.65 -23.44
CA ILE A 186 1.43 -20.94 -22.71
C ILE A 186 2.31 -21.77 -23.62
N GLU A 187 3.51 -21.26 -23.92
CA GLU A 187 4.57 -21.92 -24.69
C GLU A 187 5.51 -22.72 -23.78
#